data_AF-A0A6S6RTG9-F1
#
_entry.id   AF-A0A6S6RTG9-F1
#
_cell.length_a   1.000
_cell.length_b   1.000
_cell.length_c   1.000
_cell.angle_alpha   90.00
_cell.angle_beta   90.00
_cell.angle_gamma   90.00
#
_symmetry.space_group_name_H-M   'P 1'
#
loop_
_entity.id
_entity.type
_entity.pdbx_description
1 polymer ?
#
loop_
_entity_poly.entity_id
_entity_poly.type
_entity_poly.pdbx_seq_one_letter_code
_entity_poly.pdbx_strand_id
1 'polypeptide(L)' 'MSSIIKSLSYMTQLKEITFTENNQAELVLSNDQHIPISRRYLKVFKEALGLC' A
#
# COMPACT_ATOMS: atom_id res chain seq x y z
N MET A 1 -8.68 -12.01 16.12
CA MET A 1 -7.33 -11.55 15.71
C MET A 1 -7.23 -11.72 14.19
N SER A 2 -7.44 -10.65 13.42
CA SER A 2 -7.36 -10.71 11.95
C SER A 2 -6.01 -10.13 11.53
N SER A 3 -5.08 -11.01 11.20
CA SER A 3 -3.71 -10.71 10.81
C SER A 3 -3.68 -10.08 9.42
N ILE A 4 -3.45 -8.76 9.31
CA ILE A 4 -3.20 -8.08 8.03
C ILE A 4 -1.97 -7.17 8.13
N ILE A 5 -0.90 -7.72 8.67
CA ILE A 5 0.46 -7.23 8.38
C ILE A 5 1.26 -8.49 8.03
N LYS A 6 1.20 -8.90 6.77
CA LYS A 6 2.07 -9.95 6.23
C LYS A 6 3.47 -9.35 6.12
N SER A 7 4.19 -9.44 7.23
CA SER A 7 5.64 -9.22 7.43
C SER A 7 6.25 -7.95 6.83
N LEU A 8 6.79 -7.08 7.70
CA LEU A 8 7.74 -6.01 7.34
C LEU A 8 8.94 -6.48 6.49
N SER A 9 9.18 -7.79 6.36
CA SER A 9 10.13 -8.40 5.43
C SER A 9 9.88 -8.05 3.96
N TYR A 10 8.65 -7.65 3.59
CA TYR A 10 8.30 -7.22 2.21
C TYR A 10 8.64 -5.76 1.92
N MET A 11 8.94 -4.92 2.92
CA MET A 11 9.21 -3.49 2.67
C MET A 11 10.55 -3.23 1.96
N THR A 12 11.46 -4.21 1.94
CA THR A 12 12.68 -4.15 1.11
C THR A 12 12.42 -4.30 -0.38
N GLN A 13 11.20 -4.70 -0.77
CA GLN A 13 10.79 -4.86 -2.16
C GLN A 13 9.83 -3.75 -2.60
N LEU A 14 9.53 -2.75 -1.77
CA LEU A 14 8.62 -1.67 -2.18
C LEU A 14 9.40 -0.64 -3.00
N LYS A 15 8.97 -0.41 -4.25
CA LYS A 15 9.52 0.61 -5.14
C LYS A 15 8.74 1.91 -5.02
N GLU A 16 7.42 1.84 -5.17
CA GLU A 16 6.54 3.01 -5.11
C GLU A 16 5.11 2.64 -4.71
N ILE A 17 4.34 3.65 -4.32
CA ILE A 17 2.91 3.55 -4.05
C ILE A 17 2.20 4.52 -4.99
N THR A 18 1.38 3.98 -5.88
CA THR A 18 0.71 4.77 -6.93
C THR A 18 -0.75 4.92 -6.59
N PHE A 19 -1.20 6.17 -6.38
CA PHE A 19 -2.60 6.49 -6.14
C PHE A 19 -3.30 6.78 -7.46
N THR A 20 -4.47 6.18 -7.69
CA THR A 20 -5.28 6.42 -8.89
C THR A 20 -6.51 7.25 -8.57
N GLU A 21 -7.09 7.88 -9.59
CA GLU A 21 -8.26 8.76 -9.47
C GLU A 21 -9.49 8.05 -8.88
N ASN A 22 -9.56 6.72 -8.95
CA ASN A 22 -10.69 5.92 -8.46
C ASN A 22 -10.63 5.59 -6.95
N ASN A 23 -9.87 6.37 -6.18
CA ASN A 23 -9.55 6.11 -4.77
C ASN A 23 -8.93 4.72 -4.54
N GLN A 24 -8.21 4.20 -5.53
CA GLN A 24 -7.44 2.97 -5.39
C GLN A 24 -5.96 3.34 -5.27
N ALA A 25 -5.15 2.40 -4.79
CA ALA A 25 -3.73 2.48 -5.02
C ALA A 25 -3.15 1.11 -5.27
N GLU A 26 -1.96 1.12 -5.82
CA GLU A 26 -1.16 -0.06 -6.05
C GLU A 26 0.18 0.09 -5.33
N LEU A 27 0.66 -1.00 -4.75
CA LEU A 27 2.07 -1.14 -4.42
C LEU A 27 2.78 -1.63 -5.68
N VAL A 28 3.78 -0.89 -6.10
CA VAL A 28 4.71 -1.38 -7.12
C VAL A 28 5.94 -1.88 -6.39
N LEU A 29 6.24 -3.15 -6.61
CA LEU A 29 7.41 -3.79 -6.03
C LEU A 29 8.64 -3.60 -6.91
N SER A 30 9.84 -3.85 -6.37
CA SER A 30 11.13 -3.72 -7.07
C SER A 30 11.28 -4.70 -8.24
N ASN A 31 10.44 -5.74 -8.29
CA ASN A 31 10.33 -6.69 -9.41
C ASN A 31 9.23 -6.29 -10.41
N ASP A 32 8.76 -5.04 -10.36
CA ASP A 32 7.67 -4.49 -11.19
C ASP A 32 6.33 -5.23 -11.05
N GLN A 33 6.13 -5.95 -9.93
CA GLN A 33 4.84 -6.53 -9.60
C GLN A 33 3.91 -5.46 -9.01
N HIS A 34 2.68 -5.39 -9.54
CA HIS A 34 1.63 -4.49 -9.07
C HIS A 34 0.67 -5.23 -8.14
N ILE A 35 0.48 -4.71 -6.93
CA ILE A 35 -0.45 -5.28 -5.94
C ILE A 35 -1.51 -4.23 -5.60
N PRO A 36 -2.79 -4.46 -5.92
CA PRO A 36 -3.84 -3.51 -5.57
C PRO A 36 -4.06 -3.47 -4.06
N ILE A 37 -4.14 -2.26 -3.52
CA ILE A 37 -4.47 -2.00 -2.13
C ILE A 37 -5.94 -1.63 -2.04
N SER A 38 -6.66 -2.32 -1.15
CA SER A 38 -8.04 -1.94 -0.86
C SER A 38 -8.12 -0.58 -0.17
N ARG A 39 -9.17 0.18 -0.51
CA ARG A 39 -9.42 1.55 -0.03
C ARG A 39 -9.33 1.70 1.50
N ARG A 40 -9.69 0.64 2.24
CA ARG A 40 -9.64 0.61 3.71
C ARG A 40 -8.23 0.85 4.24
N TYR A 41 -7.23 0.20 3.65
CA TYR A 41 -5.83 0.39 4.06
C TYR A 41 -5.29 1.72 3.57
N LEU A 42 -5.74 2.17 2.40
CA LEU A 42 -5.35 3.45 1.84
C LEU A 42 -5.67 4.62 2.78
N LYS A 43 -6.87 4.60 3.38
CA LYS A 43 -7.31 5.63 4.32
C LYS A 43 -6.38 5.68 5.53
N VAL A 44 -6.19 4.54 6.20
CA VAL A 44 -5.30 4.42 7.37
C VAL A 44 -3.86 4.82 7.02
N PHE A 45 -3.39 4.49 5.81
CA PHE A 45 -2.05 4.82 5.35
C PHE A 45 -1.86 6.32 5.09
N LYS A 46 -2.81 6.98 4.43
CA LYS A 46 -2.77 8.43 4.21
C LYS A 46 -2.83 9.19 5.53
N GLU A 47 -3.66 8.74 6.48
CA GLU A 47 -3.77 9.33 7.82
C GLU A 47 -2.44 9.22 8.57
N ALA A 48 -1.78 8.06 8.52
CA ALA A 48 -0.47 7.86 9.14
C ALA A 48 0.64 8.74 8.54
N LEU A 49 0.52 9.10 7.26
CA LEU A 49 1.45 10.01 6.58
C LEU A 49 1.09 11.50 6.75
N GLY A 50 -0.04 11.82 7.39
CA GLY A 50 -0.50 13.22 7.52
C GLY A 50 -0.90 13.84 6.17
N LEU A 51 -1.28 13.02 5.19
CA LEU A 51 -1.72 13.46 3.86
C LEU A 51 -3.25 13.65 3.79
N CYS A 52 -3.88 13.86 4.96
CA CYS A 52 -5.32 13.99 5.14
C CYS A 52 -5.66 15.36 5.69
#